data_AF-A0A3P3QW96-F1
#
_entry.id   AF-A0A3P3QW96-F1
#
_cell.length_a   1.000
_cell.length_b   1.000
_cell.length_c   1.000
_cell.angle_alpha   90.00
_cell.angle_beta   90.00
_cell.angle_gamma   90.00
#
_symmetry.space_group_name_H-M   'P 1'
#
loop_
_entity.id
_entity.type
_entity.pdbx_description
1 polymer ?
#
loop_
_entity_poly.entity_id
_entity_poly.type
_entity_poly.pdbx_seq_one_letter_code
_entity_poly.pdbx_strand_id
1 'polypeptide(L)'
;MNVIIIAAVAVVIVAVFLMINISRPKSSDDDMIAYSKSKENKNELSKPSLKKGFQEEASVKCMVANATCSRLKYMDFKGDVYDVKYDGKNVNIERETEKDDTLKDYKIEKAYMQGGFSLIEGNETAERINNFNQNMKHIRIYDKDDNDYKSITFKQGINDFVDIKTLDELCDFLKKELPQGGIVLDKLVKIGFGKRNLWTTFSYDYGDGRSKVIKKDDTLKFEDLFERWE
;
A
#
# COMPACT_ATOMS: atom_id res chain seq x y z
N MET A 1 -54.83 42.85 -19.73
CA MET A 1 -54.25 41.68 -19.02
C MET A 1 -53.04 41.08 -19.77
N ASN A 2 -52.21 41.90 -20.45
CA ASN A 2 -51.00 41.44 -21.16
C ASN A 2 -49.74 42.27 -20.84
N VAL A 3 -49.80 43.21 -19.89
CA VAL A 3 -48.66 44.09 -19.54
C VAL A 3 -47.97 43.64 -18.24
N ILE A 4 -48.68 42.92 -17.37
CA ILE A 4 -48.15 42.48 -16.06
C ILE A 4 -47.22 41.25 -16.21
N ILE A 5 -47.38 40.44 -17.27
CA ILE A 5 -46.56 39.24 -17.48
C ILE A 5 -45.18 39.59 -18.06
N ILE A 6 -45.04 40.70 -18.81
CA ILE A 6 -43.77 41.10 -19.42
C ILE A 6 -42.80 41.70 -18.38
N ALA A 7 -43.32 42.38 -17.36
CA ALA A 7 -42.49 42.95 -16.29
C ALA A 7 -41.86 41.88 -15.38
N ALA A 8 -42.55 40.77 -15.13
CA ALA A 8 -42.03 39.68 -14.29
C ALA A 8 -40.90 38.89 -14.98
N VAL A 9 -40.94 38.74 -16.30
CA VAL A 9 -39.90 38.03 -17.06
C VAL A 9 -38.62 38.87 -17.20
N ALA A 10 -38.73 40.20 -17.31
CA ALA A 10 -37.57 41.09 -17.42
C ALA A 10 -36.74 41.17 -16.12
N VAL A 11 -37.38 41.14 -14.94
CA VAL A 11 -36.68 41.18 -13.64
C VAL A 11 -35.89 39.90 -13.36
N VAL A 12 -36.38 38.74 -13.82
CA VAL A 12 -35.68 37.45 -13.67
C VAL A 12 -34.45 37.36 -14.58
N ILE A 13 -34.50 37.91 -15.80
CA ILE A 13 -33.36 37.87 -16.73
C ILE A 13 -32.22 38.78 -16.25
N VAL A 14 -32.52 39.95 -15.67
CA VAL A 14 -31.49 40.87 -15.15
C VAL A 14 -30.80 40.31 -13.89
N ALA A 15 -31.53 39.61 -13.01
CA ALA A 15 -30.94 38.95 -11.84
C ALA A 15 -29.99 37.79 -12.23
N VAL A 16 -30.35 37.02 -13.28
CA VAL A 16 -29.50 35.95 -13.81
C VAL A 16 -28.25 36.52 -14.50
N PHE A 17 -28.34 37.67 -15.19
CA PHE A 17 -27.18 38.33 -15.80
C PHE A 17 -26.21 38.95 -14.78
N LEU A 18 -26.71 39.43 -13.63
CA LEU A 18 -25.86 39.92 -12.54
C LEU A 18 -25.15 38.79 -11.79
N MET A 19 -25.78 37.61 -11.64
CA MET A 19 -25.10 36.45 -11.05
C MET A 19 -24.06 35.81 -11.98
N ILE A 20 -24.26 35.84 -13.30
CA ILE A 20 -23.30 35.30 -14.28
C ILE A 20 -22.02 36.17 -14.38
N ASN A 21 -22.09 37.48 -14.10
CA ASN A 21 -20.93 38.37 -14.16
C ASN A 21 -20.05 38.40 -12.90
N ILE A 22 -20.42 37.72 -11.81
CA ILE A 22 -19.58 37.57 -10.60
C ILE A 22 -18.80 36.23 -10.63
N SER A 23 -19.03 35.38 -11.63
CA SER A 23 -18.33 34.10 -11.80
C SER A 23 -17.73 33.96 -13.19
N ARG A 24 -16.80 34.86 -13.53
CA ARG A 24 -15.78 34.56 -14.55
C ARG A 24 -14.57 33.93 -13.85
N PRO A 25 -14.20 32.68 -14.14
CA PRO A 25 -12.86 32.22 -13.79
C PRO A 25 -11.84 33.08 -14.53
N LYS A 26 -10.79 33.48 -13.83
CA LYS A 26 -9.64 34.19 -14.42
C LYS A 26 -9.12 33.40 -15.61
N SER A 27 -8.82 34.12 -16.68
CA SER A 27 -8.16 33.59 -17.88
C SER A 27 -6.85 32.91 -17.50
N SER A 28 -6.60 31.73 -18.08
CA SER A 28 -5.39 30.91 -17.90
C SER A 28 -4.11 31.58 -18.43
N ASP A 29 -4.23 32.70 -19.14
CA ASP A 29 -3.08 33.36 -19.78
C ASP A 29 -2.39 34.38 -18.86
N ASP A 30 -3.05 34.84 -17.79
CA ASP A 30 -2.48 35.84 -16.87
C ASP A 30 -1.57 35.23 -15.79
N ASP A 31 -1.73 33.92 -15.50
CA ASP A 31 -0.85 33.19 -14.57
C ASP A 31 0.48 32.74 -15.24
N MET A 32 0.56 32.84 -16.57
CA MET A 32 1.77 32.54 -17.35
C MET A 32 2.84 33.65 -17.32
N ILE A 33 2.53 34.85 -16.80
CA ILE A 33 3.46 35.98 -16.80
C ILE A 33 4.20 36.14 -15.45
N ALA A 34 3.62 35.68 -14.34
CA ALA A 34 4.22 35.83 -13.02
C ALA A 34 5.34 34.80 -12.71
N TYR A 35 5.41 33.69 -13.45
CA TYR A 35 6.40 32.63 -13.21
C TYR A 35 7.67 32.72 -14.09
N SER A 36 7.87 33.84 -14.78
CA SER A 36 9.02 34.05 -15.69
C SER A 36 10.23 34.75 -15.05
N LYS A 37 10.28 34.88 -13.70
CA LYS A 37 11.45 35.43 -12.99
C LYS A 37 11.86 34.62 -11.76
N SER A 38 12.38 33.42 -11.99
CA SER A 38 13.43 32.87 -11.12
C SER A 38 14.27 31.87 -11.94
N LYS A 39 15.20 32.43 -12.71
CA LYS A 39 16.30 31.68 -13.29
C LYS A 39 17.39 31.58 -12.22
N GLU A 40 18.03 30.42 -12.14
CA GLU A 40 19.25 30.08 -11.36
C GLU A 40 19.03 29.33 -10.04
N ASN A 41 18.90 28.00 -10.12
CA ASN A 41 20.07 27.12 -9.93
C ASN A 41 19.76 25.72 -10.48
N LYS A 42 20.53 25.30 -11.49
CA LYS A 42 20.51 23.94 -12.03
C LYS A 42 21.51 23.12 -11.21
N ASN A 43 21.02 22.26 -10.33
CA ASN A 43 21.60 20.96 -9.94
C ASN A 43 20.77 20.39 -8.78
N GLU A 44 20.40 19.11 -8.88
CA GLU A 44 19.42 18.38 -8.07
C GLU A 44 17.95 18.58 -8.50
N LEU A 45 17.60 18.02 -9.67
CA LEU A 45 16.20 17.74 -9.98
C LEU A 45 15.77 16.54 -9.12
N SER A 46 15.11 16.82 -8.00
CA SER A 46 14.59 15.80 -7.09
C SER A 46 13.54 14.94 -7.80
N LYS A 47 13.62 13.61 -7.61
CA LYS A 47 12.61 12.67 -8.10
C LYS A 47 11.21 13.12 -7.63
N PRO A 48 10.16 13.03 -8.47
CA PRO A 48 8.82 13.41 -8.08
C PRO A 48 8.32 12.56 -6.90
N SER A 49 7.75 13.20 -5.87
CA SER A 49 7.23 12.52 -4.69
C SER A 49 5.84 11.93 -4.94
N LEU A 50 5.70 10.61 -4.86
CA LEU A 50 4.41 9.92 -4.91
C LEU A 50 3.47 10.37 -3.77
N LYS A 51 2.14 10.39 -4.01
CA LYS A 51 1.15 10.68 -2.96
C LYS A 51 1.16 9.60 -1.88
N LYS A 52 0.86 10.00 -0.64
CA LYS A 52 0.90 9.14 0.55
C LYS A 52 0.14 7.81 0.39
N GLY A 53 -1.14 7.82 -0.01
CA GLY A 53 -1.93 6.58 -0.16
C GLY A 53 -1.43 5.65 -1.27
N PHE A 54 -0.86 6.22 -2.34
CA PHE A 54 -0.25 5.44 -3.42
C PHE A 54 1.06 4.77 -2.97
N GLN A 55 1.88 5.48 -2.18
CA GLN A 55 3.07 4.90 -1.55
C GLN A 55 2.72 3.79 -0.57
N GLU A 56 1.67 3.96 0.23
CA GLU A 56 1.20 2.96 1.18
C GLU A 56 0.75 1.68 0.44
N GLU A 57 -0.09 1.80 -0.60
CA GLU A 57 -0.52 0.64 -1.39
C GLU A 57 0.68 -0.09 -2.00
N ALA A 58 1.59 0.66 -2.62
CA ALA A 58 2.77 0.11 -3.26
C ALA A 58 3.71 -0.57 -2.25
N SER A 59 3.91 0.03 -1.07
CA SER A 59 4.73 -0.53 -0.01
C SER A 59 4.20 -1.87 0.48
N VAL A 60 2.87 -1.98 0.71
CA VAL A 60 2.23 -3.24 1.13
C VAL A 60 2.39 -4.31 0.04
N LYS A 61 2.08 -3.98 -1.21
CA LYS A 61 2.21 -4.93 -2.32
C LYS A 61 3.67 -5.35 -2.56
N CYS A 62 4.65 -4.46 -2.32
CA CYS A 62 6.07 -4.82 -2.37
C CYS A 62 6.48 -5.80 -1.27
N MET A 63 6.00 -5.60 -0.04
CA MET A 63 6.24 -6.54 1.06
C MET A 63 5.68 -7.93 0.73
N VAL A 64 4.46 -7.96 0.19
CA VAL A 64 3.83 -9.22 -0.30
C VAL A 64 4.66 -9.82 -1.43
N ALA A 65 5.09 -9.02 -2.40
CA ALA A 65 5.88 -9.48 -3.53
C ALA A 65 7.17 -10.18 -3.07
N ASN A 66 7.91 -9.53 -2.19
CA ASN A 66 9.16 -10.04 -1.64
C ASN A 66 8.94 -11.33 -0.84
N ALA A 67 7.94 -11.37 0.03
CA ALA A 67 7.68 -12.52 0.89
C ALA A 67 7.14 -13.75 0.12
N THR A 68 6.49 -13.53 -1.03
CA THR A 68 5.86 -14.58 -1.83
C THR A 68 6.61 -14.92 -3.11
N CYS A 69 7.83 -14.41 -3.29
CA CYS A 69 8.61 -14.55 -4.53
C CYS A 69 7.83 -14.17 -5.80
N SER A 70 6.89 -13.22 -5.67
CA SER A 70 6.13 -12.66 -6.78
C SER A 70 6.71 -11.32 -7.23
N ARG A 71 6.21 -10.78 -8.33
CA ARG A 71 6.67 -9.50 -8.89
C ARG A 71 5.58 -8.46 -8.80
N LEU A 72 5.93 -7.25 -8.38
CA LEU A 72 5.03 -6.11 -8.45
C LEU A 72 5.25 -5.35 -9.77
N LYS A 73 4.17 -5.15 -10.52
CA LYS A 73 4.15 -4.31 -11.72
C LYS A 73 3.17 -3.16 -11.53
N TYR A 74 3.42 -2.05 -12.20
CA TYR A 74 2.50 -0.94 -12.30
C TYR A 74 2.04 -0.82 -13.75
N MET A 75 0.74 -0.69 -13.99
CA MET A 75 0.18 -0.44 -15.32
C MET A 75 -0.47 0.94 -15.32
N ASP A 76 -0.05 1.82 -16.22
CA ASP A 76 -0.68 3.14 -16.35
C ASP A 76 -1.98 3.10 -17.17
N PHE A 77 -2.69 4.23 -17.22
CA PHE A 77 -3.96 4.35 -17.96
C PHE A 77 -3.85 4.14 -19.48
N LYS A 78 -2.63 4.14 -20.02
CA LYS A 78 -2.36 3.88 -21.44
C LYS A 78 -2.06 2.41 -21.70
N GLY A 79 -1.94 1.61 -20.65
CA GLY A 79 -1.55 0.19 -20.73
C GLY A 79 -0.04 -0.02 -20.74
N ASP A 80 0.78 1.01 -20.50
CA ASP A 80 2.22 0.83 -20.38
C ASP A 80 2.53 0.16 -19.02
N VAL A 81 3.40 -0.83 -19.01
CA VAL A 81 3.77 -1.61 -17.82
C VAL A 81 5.17 -1.21 -17.33
N TYR A 82 5.31 -1.11 -16.02
CA TYR A 82 6.51 -0.66 -15.33
C TYR A 82 6.90 -1.66 -14.23
N ASP A 83 8.19 -1.83 -14.04
CA ASP A 83 8.74 -2.54 -12.89
C ASP A 83 8.61 -1.70 -11.64
N VAL A 84 8.16 -2.32 -10.55
CA VAL A 84 8.12 -1.66 -9.24
C VAL A 84 9.14 -2.32 -8.34
N LYS A 85 10.10 -1.52 -7.87
CA LYS A 85 11.14 -1.92 -6.93
C LYS A 85 10.92 -1.21 -5.60
N TYR A 86 11.19 -1.92 -4.51
CA TYR A 86 11.15 -1.37 -3.16
C TYR A 86 12.49 -1.61 -2.48
N ASP A 87 13.13 -0.52 -2.08
CA ASP A 87 14.43 -0.55 -1.40
C ASP A 87 14.30 -0.60 0.14
N GLY A 88 13.10 -0.83 0.66
CA GLY A 88 12.80 -0.79 2.09
C GLY A 88 12.39 0.59 2.62
N LYS A 89 12.57 1.65 1.83
CA LYS A 89 12.21 3.03 2.22
C LYS A 89 11.40 3.76 1.14
N ASN A 90 11.72 3.51 -0.13
CA ASN A 90 11.12 4.15 -1.29
C ASN A 90 10.64 3.10 -2.28
N VAL A 91 9.50 3.41 -2.89
CA VAL A 91 8.99 2.70 -4.06
C VAL A 91 9.52 3.42 -5.29
N ASN A 92 10.32 2.71 -6.09
CA ASN A 92 10.80 3.18 -7.39
C ASN A 92 10.01 2.46 -8.48
N ILE A 93 9.38 3.21 -9.37
CA ILE A 93 8.71 2.66 -10.54
C ILE A 93 9.56 3.02 -11.76
N GLU A 94 10.05 2.01 -12.47
CA GLU A 94 10.97 2.16 -13.59
C GLU A 94 10.31 1.57 -14.84
N ARG A 95 10.39 2.30 -15.96
CA ARG A 95 9.84 1.80 -17.24
C ARG A 95 10.72 0.67 -17.74
N GLU A 96 10.09 -0.46 -18.08
CA GLU A 96 10.74 -1.62 -18.66
C GLU A 96 11.17 -1.23 -20.10
N THR A 97 12.39 -0.71 -20.23
CA THR A 97 13.13 -0.36 -21.47
C THR A 97 12.60 0.78 -22.37
N GLU A 98 13.31 1.91 -22.39
CA GLU A 98 14.11 2.44 -23.53
C GLU A 98 14.43 3.95 -23.36
N LYS A 99 15.60 4.32 -23.90
CA LYS A 99 16.33 5.59 -23.77
C LYS A 99 15.55 6.77 -24.35
N ASP A 100 14.93 7.57 -23.49
CA ASP A 100 14.57 8.95 -23.81
C ASP A 100 14.32 9.69 -22.49
N ASP A 101 15.31 10.47 -22.07
CA ASP A 101 15.41 11.04 -20.73
C ASP A 101 14.72 12.40 -20.58
N THR A 102 14.00 12.87 -21.61
CA THR A 102 13.51 14.25 -21.65
C THR A 102 11.99 14.43 -21.58
N LEU A 103 11.20 13.34 -21.65
CA LEU A 103 9.72 13.41 -21.66
C LEU A 103 9.04 12.61 -20.52
N LYS A 104 9.82 11.99 -19.63
CA LYS A 104 9.33 10.94 -18.71
C LYS A 104 8.68 11.50 -17.45
N ASP A 105 9.32 12.43 -16.74
CA ASP A 105 8.96 12.67 -15.34
C ASP A 105 7.58 13.33 -15.12
N TYR A 106 7.18 14.29 -15.96
CA TYR A 106 5.91 15.03 -15.80
C TYR A 106 4.66 14.23 -16.23
N LYS A 107 4.76 13.40 -17.29
CA LYS A 107 3.64 12.52 -17.71
C LYS A 107 3.43 11.38 -16.73
N ILE A 108 4.52 10.90 -16.16
CA ILE A 108 4.54 9.80 -15.20
C ILE A 108 3.79 10.16 -13.92
N GLU A 109 3.88 11.38 -13.39
CA GLU A 109 3.15 11.78 -12.17
C GLU A 109 1.62 11.72 -12.33
N LYS A 110 1.08 12.21 -13.46
CA LYS A 110 -0.36 12.06 -13.77
C LYS A 110 -0.73 10.63 -14.16
N ALA A 111 0.16 9.90 -14.83
CA ALA A 111 -0.04 8.50 -15.20
C ALA A 111 -0.05 7.56 -13.98
N TYR A 112 0.75 7.85 -12.94
CA TYR A 112 0.73 7.18 -11.62
C TYR A 112 -0.62 7.29 -10.92
N MET A 113 -1.38 8.35 -11.19
CA MET A 113 -2.65 8.63 -10.53
C MET A 113 -3.86 7.95 -11.21
N GLN A 114 -3.67 7.32 -12.37
CA GLN A 114 -4.76 6.74 -13.17
C GLN A 114 -4.53 5.28 -13.56
N GLY A 115 -3.45 4.67 -13.06
CA GLY A 115 -3.16 3.26 -13.26
C GLY A 115 -3.26 2.45 -11.96
N GLY A 116 -2.76 1.23 -11.98
CA GLY A 116 -2.89 0.29 -10.87
C GLY A 116 -1.69 -0.63 -10.70
N PHE A 117 -1.51 -1.08 -9.46
CA PHE A 117 -0.52 -2.09 -9.12
C PHE A 117 -1.09 -3.50 -9.28
N SER A 118 -0.32 -4.37 -9.93
CA SER A 118 -0.65 -5.78 -10.11
C SER A 118 0.48 -6.67 -9.61
N LEU A 119 0.14 -7.69 -8.84
CA LEU A 119 1.06 -8.73 -8.40
C LEU A 119 1.03 -9.88 -9.41
N ILE A 120 2.21 -10.30 -9.84
CA ILE A 120 2.40 -11.40 -10.77
C ILE A 120 3.09 -12.53 -10.04
N GLU A 121 2.38 -13.65 -9.89
CA GLU A 121 2.89 -14.84 -9.22
C GLU A 121 4.17 -15.36 -9.87
N GLY A 122 5.12 -15.77 -9.02
CA GLY A 122 6.30 -16.51 -9.41
C GLY A 122 6.12 -18.01 -9.19
N ASN A 123 7.15 -18.78 -9.56
CA ASN A 123 7.10 -20.25 -9.48
C ASN A 123 6.92 -20.78 -8.04
N GLU A 124 7.39 -20.03 -7.03
CA GLU A 124 7.31 -20.42 -5.62
C GLU A 124 6.10 -19.81 -4.90
N THR A 125 5.31 -18.95 -5.54
CA THR A 125 4.29 -18.16 -4.86
C THR A 125 3.25 -19.01 -4.14
N ALA A 126 2.75 -20.07 -4.79
CA ALA A 126 1.80 -20.98 -4.16
C ALA A 126 2.38 -21.70 -2.92
N GLU A 127 3.66 -22.10 -2.98
CA GLU A 127 4.35 -22.71 -1.84
C GLU A 127 4.51 -21.72 -0.70
N ARG A 128 4.90 -20.47 -1.00
CA ARG A 128 5.05 -19.40 0.01
C ARG A 128 3.73 -19.08 0.71
N ILE A 129 2.62 -19.03 -0.03
CA ILE A 129 1.27 -18.84 0.55
C ILE A 129 0.89 -20.03 1.43
N ASN A 130 1.16 -21.25 0.99
CA ASN A 130 0.90 -22.44 1.81
C ASN A 130 1.72 -22.41 3.11
N ASN A 131 3.01 -22.08 3.03
CA ASN A 131 3.87 -21.94 4.21
C ASN A 131 3.30 -20.88 5.16
N PHE A 132 2.85 -19.74 4.65
CA PHE A 132 2.18 -18.71 5.45
C PHE A 132 0.95 -19.24 6.19
N ASN A 133 0.07 -19.95 5.50
CA ASN A 133 -1.12 -20.55 6.12
C ASN A 133 -0.76 -21.55 7.22
N GLN A 134 0.21 -22.44 6.99
CA GLN A 134 0.66 -23.39 8.00
C GLN A 134 1.30 -22.66 9.19
N ASN A 135 2.21 -21.72 8.93
CA ASN A 135 2.91 -20.99 9.96
C ASN A 135 1.98 -20.15 10.85
N MET A 136 0.93 -19.55 10.27
CA MET A 136 -0.10 -18.83 11.03
C MET A 136 -0.90 -19.76 11.97
N LYS A 137 -1.05 -21.04 11.62
CA LYS A 137 -1.74 -22.05 12.44
C LYS A 137 -0.84 -22.72 13.47
N HIS A 138 0.43 -22.93 13.14
CA HIS A 138 1.31 -23.85 13.86
C HIS A 138 2.42 -23.15 14.64
N ILE A 139 2.82 -21.93 14.27
CA ILE A 139 3.79 -21.20 15.09
C ILE A 139 3.13 -20.72 16.38
N ARG A 140 3.86 -20.95 17.47
CA ARG A 140 3.55 -20.51 18.82
C ARG A 140 4.63 -19.58 19.34
N ILE A 141 4.21 -18.61 20.14
CA ILE A 141 5.05 -17.65 20.84
C ILE A 141 4.99 -17.97 22.32
N TYR A 142 6.14 -18.07 22.97
CA TYR A 142 6.20 -18.23 24.42
C TYR A 142 5.70 -16.95 25.11
N ASP A 143 4.69 -17.12 25.95
CA ASP A 143 4.15 -16.09 26.82
C ASP A 143 4.78 -16.20 28.21
N LYS A 144 5.55 -15.19 28.60
CA LYS A 144 6.19 -15.16 29.92
C LYS A 144 5.19 -14.90 31.05
N ASP A 145 4.09 -14.21 30.76
CA ASP A 145 3.09 -13.87 31.79
C ASP A 145 2.23 -15.09 32.13
N ASP A 146 1.80 -15.83 31.11
CA ASP A 146 1.01 -17.07 31.27
C ASP A 146 1.86 -18.34 31.42
N ASN A 147 3.18 -18.23 31.27
CA ASN A 147 4.15 -19.34 31.28
C ASN A 147 3.75 -20.48 30.32
N ASP A 148 3.29 -20.12 29.12
CA ASP A 148 2.69 -21.05 28.14
C ASP A 148 2.89 -20.56 26.70
N TYR A 149 2.80 -21.47 25.72
CA TYR A 149 2.90 -21.16 24.30
C TYR A 149 1.53 -20.78 23.72
N LYS A 150 1.43 -19.61 23.09
CA LYS A 150 0.19 -19.10 22.47
C LYS A 150 0.36 -18.96 20.96
N SER A 151 -0.72 -19.11 20.18
CA SER A 151 -0.65 -18.90 18.73
C SER A 151 -0.27 -17.46 18.37
N ILE A 152 0.37 -17.27 17.21
CA ILE A 152 0.64 -15.93 16.67
C ILE A 152 -0.68 -15.15 16.53
N THR A 153 -1.72 -15.78 15.99
CA THR A 153 -3.03 -15.16 15.79
C THR A 153 -3.60 -14.62 17.10
N PHE A 154 -3.57 -15.40 18.17
CA PHE A 154 -4.02 -14.97 19.49
C PHE A 154 -3.17 -13.81 20.03
N LYS A 155 -1.84 -13.93 19.99
CA LYS A 155 -0.94 -12.89 20.51
C LYS A 155 -1.02 -11.58 19.76
N GLN A 156 -1.32 -11.62 18.47
CA GLN A 156 -1.52 -10.44 17.63
C GLN A 156 -2.98 -9.93 17.65
N GLY A 157 -3.89 -10.65 18.31
CA GLY A 157 -5.32 -10.35 18.37
C GLY A 157 -6.00 -10.44 16.99
N ILE A 158 -5.52 -11.34 16.14
CA ILE A 158 -6.11 -11.66 14.84
C ILE A 158 -7.14 -12.76 15.07
N ASN A 159 -8.40 -12.36 15.09
CA ASN A 159 -9.53 -13.29 15.18
C ASN A 159 -9.87 -13.84 13.79
N ASP A 160 -10.31 -15.09 13.74
CA ASP A 160 -10.86 -15.75 12.53
C ASP A 160 -9.89 -15.79 11.34
N PHE A 161 -8.66 -16.27 11.56
CA PHE A 161 -7.74 -16.55 10.45
C PHE A 161 -8.28 -17.68 9.57
N VAL A 162 -8.32 -17.44 8.27
CA VAL A 162 -8.73 -18.40 7.23
C VAL A 162 -7.59 -18.52 6.22
N ASP A 163 -7.44 -19.71 5.65
CA ASP A 163 -6.41 -19.98 4.63
C ASP A 163 -6.55 -19.04 3.44
N ILE A 164 -5.43 -18.39 3.13
CA ILE A 164 -5.26 -17.51 1.99
C ILE A 164 -4.96 -18.35 0.74
N LYS A 165 -5.62 -18.06 -0.37
CA LYS A 165 -5.48 -18.80 -1.63
C LYS A 165 -4.82 -17.99 -2.73
N THR A 166 -4.89 -16.66 -2.66
CA THR A 166 -4.38 -15.76 -3.69
C THR A 166 -3.60 -14.60 -3.08
N LEU A 167 -2.76 -13.95 -3.88
CA LEU A 167 -2.04 -12.75 -3.47
C LEU A 167 -2.95 -11.57 -3.13
N ASP A 168 -4.10 -11.46 -3.79
CA ASP A 168 -5.11 -10.44 -3.49
C ASP A 168 -5.77 -10.69 -2.14
N GLU A 169 -6.15 -11.94 -1.85
CA GLU A 169 -6.66 -12.32 -0.53
C GLU A 169 -5.64 -12.04 0.58
N LEU A 170 -4.35 -12.28 0.32
CA LEU A 170 -3.27 -11.92 1.26
C LEU A 170 -3.22 -10.41 1.50
N CYS A 171 -3.27 -9.61 0.43
CA CYS A 171 -3.26 -8.16 0.53
C CYS A 171 -4.45 -7.63 1.33
N ASP A 172 -5.65 -8.18 1.10
CA ASP A 172 -6.87 -7.80 1.82
C ASP A 172 -6.81 -8.22 3.29
N PHE A 173 -6.30 -9.42 3.57
CA PHE A 173 -6.07 -9.89 4.93
C PHE A 173 -5.13 -8.97 5.71
N LEU A 174 -4.02 -8.55 5.10
CA LEU A 174 -3.03 -7.67 5.73
C LEU A 174 -3.56 -6.26 6.03
N LYS A 175 -4.52 -5.78 5.22
CA LYS A 175 -5.18 -4.48 5.39
C LYS A 175 -6.36 -4.52 6.36
N LYS A 176 -6.81 -5.71 6.78
CA LYS A 176 -7.95 -5.86 7.69
C LYS A 176 -7.70 -5.12 9.00
N GLU A 177 -8.64 -4.28 9.39
CA GLU A 177 -8.64 -3.60 10.69
C GLU A 177 -8.95 -4.59 11.81
N LEU A 178 -8.26 -4.43 12.94
CA LEU A 178 -8.45 -5.25 14.12
C LEU A 178 -9.32 -4.52 15.15
N PRO A 179 -10.16 -5.23 15.94
CA PRO A 179 -11.03 -4.61 16.95
C PRO A 179 -10.29 -3.74 17.97
N GLN A 180 -9.04 -4.09 18.29
CA GLN A 180 -8.14 -3.38 19.20
C GLN A 180 -7.41 -2.19 18.55
N GLY A 181 -7.72 -1.88 17.28
CA GLY A 181 -7.07 -0.83 16.49
C GLY A 181 -5.79 -1.27 15.79
N GLY A 182 -5.51 -0.57 14.68
CA GLY A 182 -4.46 -0.91 13.72
C GLY A 182 -4.90 -1.99 12.73
N ILE A 183 -4.02 -2.31 11.78
CA ILE A 183 -4.26 -3.35 10.79
C ILE A 183 -3.44 -4.61 11.07
N VAL A 184 -3.80 -5.72 10.46
CA VAL A 184 -3.08 -7.00 10.58
C VAL A 184 -1.59 -6.86 10.26
N LEU A 185 -1.23 -6.15 9.18
CA LEU A 185 0.16 -5.96 8.78
C LEU A 185 1.01 -5.36 9.91
N ASP A 186 0.52 -4.32 10.59
CA ASP A 186 1.23 -3.65 11.68
C ASP A 186 1.56 -4.58 12.85
N LYS A 187 0.72 -5.60 13.07
CA LYS A 187 0.94 -6.63 14.08
C LYS A 187 1.94 -7.67 13.61
N LEU A 188 1.82 -8.14 12.37
CA LEU A 188 2.67 -9.19 11.82
C LEU A 188 4.12 -8.72 11.57
N VAL A 189 4.36 -7.42 11.30
CA VAL A 189 5.73 -6.88 11.19
C VAL A 189 6.41 -6.66 12.55
N LYS A 190 5.71 -6.88 13.68
CA LYS A 190 6.21 -6.67 15.05
C LYS A 190 6.11 -7.92 15.92
N ILE A 191 6.17 -9.11 15.33
CA ILE A 191 6.06 -10.37 16.07
C ILE A 191 7.27 -10.56 17.01
N GLY A 192 6.99 -10.82 18.29
CA GLY A 192 8.02 -10.97 19.33
C GLY A 192 8.41 -9.67 20.03
N PHE A 193 7.94 -8.51 19.56
CA PHE A 193 8.05 -7.26 20.32
C PHE A 193 6.92 -7.21 21.37
N GLY A 194 7.11 -7.91 22.49
CA GLY A 194 6.24 -7.74 23.66
C GLY A 194 6.29 -6.31 24.21
N LYS A 195 5.41 -5.97 25.18
CA LYS A 195 5.35 -4.64 25.84
C LYS A 195 6.70 -4.14 26.42
N ARG A 196 7.70 -5.02 26.54
CA ARG A 196 9.04 -4.74 27.09
C ARG A 196 10.18 -4.87 26.06
N ASN A 197 9.90 -5.03 24.76
CA ASN A 197 10.93 -5.34 23.74
C ASN A 197 11.81 -6.55 24.08
N LEU A 198 11.28 -7.48 24.87
CA LEU A 198 12.00 -8.68 25.27
C LEU A 198 11.85 -9.72 24.18
N TRP A 199 12.99 -10.11 23.62
CA TRP A 199 13.13 -11.31 22.83
C TRP A 199 12.41 -12.52 23.47
N THR A 200 11.84 -13.37 22.62
CA THR A 200 11.05 -14.52 23.05
C THR A 200 11.43 -15.80 22.29
N THR A 201 10.87 -16.91 22.74
CA THR A 201 11.03 -18.22 22.11
C THR A 201 9.83 -18.52 21.24
N PHE A 202 10.11 -19.05 20.04
CA PHE A 202 9.11 -19.49 19.08
C PHE A 202 9.25 -20.98 18.87
N SER A 203 8.12 -21.67 18.82
CA SER A 203 8.06 -23.09 18.48
C SER A 203 7.08 -23.34 17.35
N TYR A 204 7.35 -24.37 16.57
CA TYR A 204 6.39 -24.94 15.64
C TYR A 204 5.69 -26.12 16.33
N ASP A 205 4.36 -26.08 16.38
CA ASP A 205 3.49 -27.10 16.95
C ASP A 205 2.89 -27.94 15.81
N TYR A 206 3.28 -29.21 15.72
CA TYR A 206 2.85 -30.10 14.62
C TYR A 206 1.40 -30.59 14.77
N GLY A 207 0.73 -30.31 15.88
CA GLY A 207 -0.65 -30.74 16.14
C GLY A 207 -0.81 -32.22 16.53
N ASP A 208 0.28 -32.99 16.55
CA ASP A 208 0.33 -34.39 17.00
C ASP A 208 0.94 -34.56 18.40
N GLY A 209 1.06 -33.44 19.14
CA GLY A 209 1.72 -33.37 20.44
C GLY A 209 3.22 -33.15 20.38
N ARG A 210 3.85 -33.19 19.19
CA ARG A 210 5.24 -32.78 19.01
C ARG A 210 5.34 -31.28 18.78
N SER A 211 6.43 -30.70 19.26
CA SER A 211 6.81 -29.33 18.94
C SER A 211 8.32 -29.21 18.77
N LYS A 212 8.74 -28.18 18.03
CA LYS A 212 10.16 -27.86 17.79
C LYS A 212 10.38 -26.38 18.04
N VAL A 213 11.38 -26.03 18.85
CA VAL A 213 11.83 -24.64 18.96
C VAL A 213 12.48 -24.23 17.64
N ILE A 214 11.96 -23.18 17.01
CA ILE A 214 12.43 -22.66 15.72
C ILE A 214 13.29 -21.40 15.87
N LYS A 215 13.04 -20.60 16.91
CA LYS A 215 13.85 -19.44 17.29
C LYS A 215 13.85 -19.27 18.80
N LYS A 216 14.96 -18.83 19.37
CA LYS A 216 15.11 -18.59 20.81
C LYS A 216 15.74 -17.21 21.02
N ASP A 217 15.19 -16.47 21.97
CA ASP A 217 15.63 -15.12 22.30
C ASP A 217 15.79 -14.25 21.04
N ASP A 218 14.76 -14.28 20.18
CA ASP A 218 14.73 -13.53 18.92
C ASP A 218 13.33 -12.92 18.65
N THR A 219 13.14 -12.41 17.44
CA THR A 219 11.90 -11.94 16.82
C THR A 219 11.60 -12.73 15.54
N LEU A 220 10.34 -12.75 15.12
CA LEU A 220 9.97 -13.22 13.78
C LEU A 220 9.72 -12.02 12.88
N LYS A 221 10.40 -12.00 11.74
CA LYS A 221 10.13 -11.06 10.66
C LYS A 221 8.87 -11.50 9.91
N PHE A 222 8.27 -10.57 9.18
CA PHE A 222 7.10 -10.88 8.37
C PHE A 222 7.41 -11.95 7.31
N GLU A 223 8.58 -11.87 6.69
CA GLU A 223 9.06 -12.80 5.67
C GLU A 223 9.29 -14.20 6.22
N ASP A 224 9.68 -14.34 7.51
CA ASP A 224 9.87 -15.63 8.16
C ASP A 224 8.57 -16.47 8.18
N LEU A 225 7.41 -15.81 8.08
CA LEU A 225 6.11 -16.49 8.02
C LEU A 225 5.89 -17.20 6.68
N PHE A 226 6.66 -16.90 5.64
CA PHE A 226 6.53 -17.52 4.32
C PHE A 226 7.60 -18.61 4.08
N GLU A 227 8.50 -18.78 5.04
CA GLU A 227 9.55 -19.80 5.00
C GLU A 227 9.02 -21.17 5.44
N ARG A 228 9.71 -22.20 4.96
CA ARG A 228 9.41 -23.58 5.31
C ARG A 228 10.08 -23.95 6.64
N TRP A 229 9.28 -24.20 7.67
CA TRP A 229 9.74 -24.64 9.01
C TRP A 229 9.56 -26.14 9.26
N GLU A 230 8.79 -26.81 8.39
CA GLU A 230 8.49 -28.25 8.39
C GLU A 230 9.34 -29.04 7.37
#